data_AF-A0A968W8M8-F1
#
_entry.id   AF-A0A968W8M8-F1
#
_cell.length_a   1.000
_cell.length_b   1.000
_cell.length_c   1.000
_cell.angle_alpha   90.00
_cell.angle_beta   90.00
_cell.angle_gamma   90.00
#
_symmetry.space_group_name_H-M   'P 1'
#
loop_
_entity.id
_entity.type
_entity.pdbx_description
1 polymer ?
#
loop_
_entity_poly.entity_id
_entity_poly.type
_entity_poly.pdbx_seq_one_letter_code
_entity_poly.pdbx_strand_id
1 'polypeptide(L)'
;MGNTLIKDIPGLNALPLATYPLPLTESGNTVARIDFIWGTDEKRRQRTVSGSDVTGFSVPCEEQQCPHIELDDLENSGRNLRGKFEGSSWISGKYQKVEGGWGCLKSVNGGKEPTGRLPYGSAFKVVVIEPSEKTDTVDTALFFRFKNACGVTPYFIGPAPFFTHEVNSPIFIGD
;
A
#
# COMPACT_ATOMS: atom_id res chain seq x y z
N MET A 1 -19.64 9.38 -23.12
CA MET A 1 -19.44 8.26 -22.19
C MET A 1 -19.43 8.86 -20.80
N GLY A 2 -20.39 8.51 -19.94
CA GLY A 2 -20.58 9.17 -18.65
C GLY A 2 -19.61 8.64 -17.59
N ASN A 3 -18.88 9.53 -16.94
CA ASN A 3 -18.14 9.19 -15.73
C ASN A 3 -19.16 8.95 -14.61
N THR A 4 -19.30 7.70 -14.16
CA THR A 4 -20.03 7.40 -12.92
C THR A 4 -19.03 7.49 -11.78
N LEU A 5 -19.29 8.35 -10.80
CA LEU A 5 -18.45 8.40 -9.60
C LEU A 5 -18.74 7.14 -8.78
N ILE A 6 -17.71 6.57 -8.15
CA ILE A 6 -17.84 5.35 -7.33
C ILE A 6 -18.94 5.52 -6.27
N LYS A 7 -19.10 6.73 -5.72
CA LYS A 7 -20.15 7.06 -4.74
C LYS A 7 -21.60 6.97 -5.29
N ASP A 8 -21.78 7.02 -6.60
CA ASP A 8 -23.09 7.06 -7.25
C ASP A 8 -23.56 5.66 -7.70
N ILE A 9 -22.79 4.60 -7.39
CA ILE A 9 -23.16 3.21 -7.65
C ILE A 9 -24.17 2.74 -6.58
N PRO A 10 -25.45 2.50 -6.94
CA PRO A 10 -26.47 2.12 -5.96
C PRO A 10 -26.12 0.79 -5.27
N GLY A 11 -26.21 0.77 -3.94
CA GLY A 11 -25.97 -0.44 -3.13
C GLY A 11 -24.50 -0.73 -2.83
N LEU A 12 -23.54 0.05 -3.36
CA LEU A 12 -22.11 -0.16 -3.07
C LEU A 12 -21.79 0.02 -1.58
N ASN A 13 -22.44 0.98 -0.91
CA ASN A 13 -22.32 1.21 0.53
C ASN A 13 -22.99 0.13 1.40
N ALA A 14 -23.82 -0.72 0.81
CA ALA A 14 -24.56 -1.77 1.50
C ALA A 14 -23.89 -3.14 1.37
N LEU A 15 -22.79 -3.25 0.62
CA LEU A 15 -22.00 -4.47 0.49
C LEU A 15 -20.99 -4.54 1.64
N PRO A 16 -21.12 -5.50 2.59
CA PRO A 16 -20.05 -5.77 3.53
C PRO A 16 -18.77 -6.09 2.75
N LEU A 17 -17.63 -5.54 3.15
CA LEU A 17 -16.33 -5.81 2.51
C LEU A 17 -16.04 -7.32 2.41
N ALA A 18 -16.54 -8.12 3.36
CA ALA A 18 -16.45 -9.58 3.37
C ALA A 18 -17.25 -10.30 2.24
N THR A 19 -18.19 -9.60 1.58
CA THR A 19 -19.04 -10.16 0.49
C THR A 19 -18.54 -9.83 -0.90
N TYR A 20 -17.39 -9.15 -1.02
CA TYR A 20 -16.77 -8.92 -2.31
C TYR A 20 -16.46 -10.27 -3.01
N PRO A 21 -16.65 -10.39 -4.33
CA PRO A 21 -16.49 -11.64 -5.08
C PRO A 21 -15.07 -12.22 -5.03
N LEU A 22 -14.11 -11.43 -4.58
CA LEU A 22 -12.84 -11.90 -4.03
C LEU A 22 -12.96 -11.73 -2.51
N PRO A 23 -13.06 -12.82 -1.73
CA PRO A 23 -13.18 -12.70 -0.28
C PRO A 23 -11.97 -11.95 0.23
N LEU A 24 -12.19 -10.72 0.68
CA LEU A 24 -11.20 -9.96 1.43
C LEU A 24 -11.13 -10.67 2.78
N THR A 25 -10.18 -11.57 2.93
CA THR A 25 -9.83 -12.08 4.25
C THR A 25 -9.36 -10.87 5.04
N GLU A 26 -9.94 -10.62 6.23
CA GLU A 26 -9.34 -9.72 7.22
C GLU A 26 -8.01 -10.33 7.67
N SER A 27 -6.98 -10.22 6.82
CA SER A 27 -5.62 -10.59 7.16
C SER A 27 -4.99 -9.41 7.90
N GLY A 28 -5.26 -9.36 9.20
CA GLY A 28 -4.68 -8.41 10.13
C GLY A 28 -5.47 -7.15 10.33
N ASN A 29 -5.99 -6.95 11.55
CA ASN A 29 -6.74 -5.75 11.93
C ASN A 29 -5.83 -4.57 12.31
N THR A 30 -4.66 -4.50 11.68
CA THR A 30 -3.62 -3.56 12.04
C THR A 30 -3.82 -2.24 11.29
N VAL A 31 -4.14 -1.19 12.05
CA VAL A 31 -4.33 0.18 11.57
C VAL A 31 -3.23 1.07 12.16
N ALA A 32 -2.68 1.97 11.35
CA ALA A 32 -1.74 3.01 11.79
C ALA A 32 -2.31 4.41 11.49
N ARG A 33 -1.75 5.44 12.11
CA ARG A 33 -1.95 6.85 11.75
C ARG A 33 -0.87 7.27 10.76
N ILE A 34 -1.23 8.09 9.78
CA ILE A 34 -0.23 8.82 8.98
C ILE A 34 0.28 10.00 9.81
N ASP A 35 1.51 9.94 10.30
CA ASP A 35 2.11 11.01 11.10
C ASP A 35 2.65 12.14 10.23
N PHE A 36 3.30 11.79 9.13
CA PHE A 36 3.86 12.75 8.19
C PHE A 36 3.84 12.24 6.76
N ILE A 37 3.90 13.16 5.79
CA ILE A 37 3.92 12.87 4.37
C ILE A 37 5.19 13.50 3.80
N TRP A 38 6.09 12.68 3.26
CA TRP A 38 7.41 13.10 2.81
C TRP A 38 7.55 12.98 1.29
N GLY A 39 8.01 14.06 0.65
CA GLY A 39 8.20 14.16 -0.79
C GLY A 39 9.51 13.58 -1.29
N THR A 40 9.98 14.07 -2.45
CA THR A 40 11.14 13.52 -3.16
C THR A 40 12.50 13.92 -2.61
N ASP A 41 12.54 14.83 -1.65
CA ASP A 41 13.78 15.30 -1.04
C ASP A 41 14.33 14.30 -0.02
N GLU A 42 13.44 13.43 0.49
CA GLU A 42 13.81 12.38 1.42
C GLU A 42 14.57 11.24 0.75
N LYS A 43 15.53 10.69 1.49
CA LYS A 43 16.44 9.63 1.03
C LYS A 43 16.49 8.52 2.06
N ARG A 44 17.01 7.36 1.65
CA ARG A 44 17.44 6.26 2.54
C ARG A 44 16.54 5.99 3.75
N ARG A 45 15.63 5.02 3.64
CA ARG A 45 14.72 4.62 4.73
C ARG A 45 14.88 3.14 5.05
N GLN A 46 15.32 2.84 6.27
CA GLN A 46 15.64 1.48 6.73
C GLN A 46 14.47 0.79 7.42
N ARG A 47 13.67 1.54 8.18
CA ARG A 47 12.52 1.02 8.91
C ARG A 47 11.27 1.20 8.06
N THR A 48 11.04 0.27 7.14
CA THR A 48 9.90 0.33 6.22
C THR A 48 8.83 -0.72 6.53
N VAL A 49 7.61 -0.43 6.10
CA VAL A 49 6.46 -1.35 6.13
C VAL A 49 5.95 -1.68 4.73
N SER A 50 6.77 -1.49 3.70
CA SER A 50 6.41 -1.73 2.30
C SER A 50 7.35 -2.73 1.63
N GLY A 51 6.80 -3.53 0.72
CA GLY A 51 7.56 -4.47 -0.10
C GLY A 51 6.64 -5.34 -0.94
N SER A 52 6.84 -6.67 -0.91
CA SER A 52 6.01 -7.67 -1.59
C SER A 52 5.82 -8.91 -0.75
N ASP A 53 4.91 -9.79 -1.17
CA ASP A 53 4.75 -11.14 -0.61
C ASP A 53 5.91 -12.08 -1.01
N VAL A 54 6.88 -11.62 -1.80
CA VAL A 54 8.07 -12.37 -2.22
C VAL A 54 9.32 -11.95 -1.44
N THR A 55 9.55 -10.64 -1.28
CA THR A 55 10.74 -10.10 -0.59
C THR A 55 10.46 -9.71 0.86
N GLY A 56 9.20 -9.82 1.32
CA GLY A 56 8.74 -9.30 2.60
C GLY A 56 8.32 -7.83 2.53
N PHE A 57 7.66 -7.36 3.58
CA PHE A 57 7.08 -6.02 3.70
C PHE A 57 7.93 -5.04 4.52
N SER A 58 9.24 -5.27 4.59
CA SER A 58 10.19 -4.37 5.26
C SER A 58 11.41 -4.14 4.39
N VAL A 59 11.19 -3.88 3.10
CA VAL A 59 12.26 -3.63 2.13
C VAL A 59 12.77 -2.20 2.31
N PRO A 60 14.05 -1.99 2.68
CA PRO A 60 14.62 -0.65 2.79
C PRO A 60 14.59 0.10 1.45
N CYS A 61 14.37 1.42 1.49
CA CYS A 61 14.61 2.28 0.33
C CYS A 61 16.03 2.84 0.42
N GLU A 62 16.92 2.43 -0.49
CA GLU A 62 18.33 2.86 -0.50
C GLU A 62 18.59 4.02 -1.49
N GLU A 63 17.55 4.46 -2.18
CA GLU A 63 17.62 5.41 -3.27
C GLU A 63 17.85 6.86 -2.80
N GLN A 64 18.19 7.73 -3.75
CA GLN A 64 18.30 9.18 -3.53
C GLN A 64 16.95 9.88 -3.43
N GLN A 65 15.85 9.18 -3.73
CA GLN A 65 14.49 9.69 -3.64
C GLN A 65 13.62 8.57 -3.06
N CYS A 66 13.18 8.75 -1.82
CA CYS A 66 12.32 7.83 -1.09
C CYS A 66 11.06 8.56 -0.60
N PRO A 67 10.17 9.07 -1.48
CA PRO A 67 8.88 9.58 -1.05
C PRO A 67 8.10 8.52 -0.29
N HIS A 68 7.50 8.90 0.83
CA HIS A 68 6.81 7.95 1.70
C HIS A 68 5.82 8.66 2.62
N ILE A 69 4.96 7.86 3.23
CA ILE A 69 4.26 8.28 4.44
C ILE A 69 5.02 7.75 5.66
N GLU A 70 5.15 8.58 6.67
CA GLU A 70 5.61 8.18 7.99
C GLU A 70 4.39 7.78 8.82
N LEU A 71 4.50 6.64 9.50
CA LEU A 71 3.43 6.07 10.28
C LEU A 71 3.69 6.24 11.77
N ASP A 72 2.62 6.31 12.51
CA ASP A 72 2.60 6.20 13.97
C ASP A 72 1.48 5.23 14.37
N ASP A 73 1.57 4.71 15.58
CA ASP A 73 0.50 3.91 16.16
C ASP A 73 -0.74 4.79 16.43
N LEU A 74 -1.91 4.17 16.52
CA LEU A 74 -3.15 4.86 16.90
C LEU A 74 -3.10 5.18 18.41
N GLU A 75 -2.31 6.17 18.81
CA GLU A 75 -2.26 6.59 20.22
C GLU A 75 -3.58 7.26 20.65
N ASN A 76 -4.29 6.63 21.58
CA ASN A 76 -5.25 7.29 22.48
C ASN A 76 -4.64 7.50 23.88
N SER A 77 -3.33 7.37 24.07
CA SER A 77 -2.69 7.28 25.40
C SER A 77 -1.25 7.78 25.37
N GLY A 78 -0.97 8.80 26.17
CA GLY A 78 0.22 9.65 26.03
C GLY A 78 1.60 8.98 25.90
N ARG A 79 2.34 9.42 24.88
CA ARG A 79 3.77 9.80 24.79
C ARG A 79 4.88 8.85 25.28
N ASN A 80 4.60 7.75 25.98
CA ASN A 80 5.66 6.90 26.58
C ASN A 80 5.67 5.44 26.09
N LEU A 81 4.86 5.06 25.10
CA LEU A 81 4.88 3.73 24.49
C LEU A 81 5.10 3.86 22.98
N ARG A 82 6.37 3.82 22.54
CA ARG A 82 6.69 3.68 21.11
C ARG A 82 6.13 2.37 20.62
N GLY A 83 5.07 2.41 19.82
CA GLY A 83 4.47 1.21 19.28
C GLY A 83 5.20 0.68 18.06
N LYS A 84 4.55 -0.26 17.35
CA LYS A 84 5.14 -1.00 16.23
C LYS A 84 5.42 -0.07 15.05
N PHE A 85 4.58 0.96 14.86
CA PHE A 85 4.57 1.78 13.67
C PHE A 85 5.25 3.13 13.82
N GLU A 86 5.36 3.66 15.04
CA GLU A 86 6.08 4.90 15.37
C GLU A 86 7.33 5.12 14.49
N GLY A 87 7.33 6.10 13.59
CA GLY A 87 8.46 6.46 12.73
C GLY A 87 8.81 5.43 11.64
N SER A 88 7.88 4.54 11.28
CA SER A 88 8.06 3.59 10.18
C SER A 88 7.58 4.16 8.85
N SER A 89 8.27 3.84 7.76
CA SER A 89 8.02 4.43 6.45
C SER A 89 7.27 3.46 5.52
N TRP A 90 6.18 3.89 4.90
CA TRP A 90 5.59 3.19 3.76
C TRP A 90 6.01 3.90 2.47
N ILE A 91 6.96 3.29 1.76
CA ILE A 91 7.63 3.87 0.59
C ILE A 91 6.71 3.90 -0.62
N SER A 92 6.82 4.94 -1.44
CA SER A 92 6.10 5.04 -2.70
C SER A 92 6.53 3.99 -3.72
N GLY A 93 5.57 3.23 -4.22
CA GLY A 93 5.76 2.25 -5.30
C GLY A 93 6.03 2.88 -6.67
N LYS A 94 5.85 4.20 -6.80
CA LYS A 94 6.29 4.93 -7.99
C LYS A 94 7.83 5.02 -8.07
N TYR A 95 8.50 5.06 -6.91
CA TYR A 95 9.94 5.26 -6.81
C TYR A 95 10.71 3.99 -6.44
N GLN A 96 10.05 3.03 -5.78
CA GLN A 96 10.66 1.74 -5.44
C GLN A 96 9.89 0.56 -6.06
N LYS A 97 10.61 -0.25 -6.84
CA LYS A 97 10.15 -1.55 -7.32
C LYS A 97 10.85 -2.68 -6.57
N VAL A 98 10.13 -3.74 -6.28
CA VAL A 98 10.61 -4.94 -5.58
C VAL A 98 10.34 -6.19 -6.40
N GLU A 99 11.00 -7.31 -6.09
CA GLU A 99 10.69 -8.59 -6.74
C GLU A 99 9.27 -9.03 -6.38
N GLY A 100 8.58 -9.64 -7.34
CA GLY A 100 7.22 -10.13 -7.20
C GLY A 100 6.95 -11.36 -8.05
N GLY A 101 5.79 -11.96 -7.85
CA GLY A 101 5.38 -13.17 -8.58
C GLY A 101 6.19 -14.42 -8.24
N TRP A 102 5.72 -15.57 -8.72
CA TRP A 102 6.37 -16.87 -8.49
C TRP A 102 5.95 -17.90 -9.55
N GLY A 103 6.66 -19.02 -9.62
CA GLY A 103 6.44 -20.07 -10.62
C GLY A 103 6.76 -19.62 -12.05
N CYS A 104 6.05 -20.18 -13.03
CA CYS A 104 6.25 -19.91 -14.46
C CYS A 104 6.00 -18.44 -14.85
N LEU A 105 5.20 -17.71 -14.06
CA LEU A 105 4.80 -16.33 -14.34
C LEU A 105 5.66 -15.28 -13.62
N LYS A 106 6.66 -15.71 -12.83
CA LYS A 106 7.48 -14.79 -12.02
C LYS A 106 8.20 -13.73 -12.84
N SER A 107 8.53 -14.00 -14.11
CA SER A 107 9.29 -13.07 -14.95
C SER A 107 8.43 -12.04 -15.69
N VAL A 108 7.10 -12.12 -15.58
CA VAL A 108 6.19 -11.11 -16.17
C VAL A 108 6.51 -9.75 -15.57
N ASN A 109 6.46 -8.68 -16.38
CA ASN A 109 6.89 -7.34 -15.99
C ASN A 109 8.33 -7.27 -15.45
N GLY A 110 9.22 -8.12 -15.97
CA GLY A 110 10.60 -8.23 -15.50
C GLY A 110 10.75 -8.77 -14.09
N GLY A 111 9.70 -9.41 -13.55
CA GLY A 111 9.64 -9.90 -12.17
C GLY A 111 9.49 -8.83 -11.11
N LYS A 112 9.14 -7.60 -11.51
CA LYS A 112 9.04 -6.47 -10.61
C LYS A 112 7.61 -6.00 -10.42
N GLU A 113 7.35 -5.47 -9.24
CA GLU A 113 6.12 -4.78 -8.86
C GLU A 113 6.45 -3.54 -8.01
N PRO A 114 5.57 -2.53 -7.97
CA PRO A 114 5.68 -1.46 -6.98
C PRO A 114 5.71 -2.02 -5.55
N THR A 115 6.55 -1.42 -4.70
CA THR A 115 6.51 -1.68 -3.25
C THR A 115 5.15 -1.29 -2.68
N GLY A 116 4.64 -2.03 -1.71
CA GLY A 116 3.32 -1.77 -1.11
C GLY A 116 2.97 -2.77 -0.01
N ARG A 117 1.67 -2.88 0.30
CA ARG A 117 1.11 -3.84 1.29
C ARG A 117 -0.08 -4.60 0.72
N LEU A 118 -0.43 -5.70 1.38
CA LEU A 118 -1.61 -6.53 1.09
C LEU A 118 -2.63 -6.48 2.24
N PRO A 119 -3.14 -5.29 2.62
CA PRO A 119 -3.96 -5.15 3.81
C PRO A 119 -5.29 -5.91 3.75
N TYR A 120 -5.81 -6.14 2.54
CA TYR A 120 -7.08 -6.84 2.31
C TYR A 120 -6.88 -8.25 1.71
N GLY A 121 -5.72 -8.85 1.98
CA GLY A 121 -5.30 -10.12 1.41
C GLY A 121 -4.73 -9.99 0.00
N SER A 122 -4.53 -11.13 -0.66
CA SER A 122 -3.70 -11.22 -1.86
C SER A 122 -4.40 -10.90 -3.19
N ALA A 123 -5.65 -10.45 -3.16
CA ALA A 123 -6.42 -10.09 -4.34
C ALA A 123 -5.79 -8.91 -5.11
N PHE A 124 -5.33 -7.90 -4.38
CA PHE A 124 -4.70 -6.70 -4.90
C PHE A 124 -3.70 -6.15 -3.88
N LYS A 125 -2.73 -5.38 -4.38
CA LYS A 125 -1.76 -4.65 -3.58
C LYS A 125 -2.18 -3.19 -3.47
N VAL A 126 -2.09 -2.64 -2.26
CA VAL A 126 -2.23 -1.21 -1.99
C VAL A 126 -0.85 -0.57 -2.03
N VAL A 127 -0.72 0.52 -2.79
CA VAL A 127 0.55 1.19 -3.07
C VAL A 127 0.40 2.67 -2.80
N VAL A 128 1.33 3.25 -2.03
CA VAL A 128 1.52 4.71 -1.94
C VAL A 128 2.13 5.21 -3.24
N ILE A 129 1.58 6.27 -3.85
CA ILE A 129 2.01 6.76 -5.17
C ILE A 129 2.69 8.12 -5.10
N GLU A 130 1.94 9.18 -4.82
CA GLU A 130 2.46 10.55 -4.85
C GLU A 130 2.15 11.26 -3.52
N PRO A 131 3.08 11.17 -2.54
CA PRO A 131 3.06 12.03 -1.36
C PRO A 131 3.35 13.48 -1.75
N SER A 132 2.61 14.43 -1.19
CA SER A 132 2.79 15.87 -1.42
C SER A 132 2.84 16.62 -0.10
N GLU A 133 4.05 17.02 0.31
CA GLU A 133 4.31 17.89 1.48
C GLU A 133 3.63 19.25 1.36
N LYS A 134 3.36 19.72 0.14
CA LYS A 134 2.71 21.02 -0.09
C LYS A 134 1.24 21.01 0.32
N THR A 135 0.58 19.87 0.16
CA THR A 135 -0.86 19.72 0.39
C THR A 135 -1.17 18.85 1.61
N ASP A 136 -0.15 18.28 2.25
CA ASP A 136 -0.29 17.29 3.32
C ASP A 136 -1.23 16.14 2.91
N THR A 137 -1.12 15.70 1.64
CA THR A 137 -1.91 14.61 1.08
C THR A 137 -1.07 13.56 0.37
N VAL A 138 -1.61 12.35 0.28
CA VAL A 138 -1.01 11.22 -0.41
C VAL A 138 -2.06 10.38 -1.10
N ASP A 139 -1.80 10.04 -2.36
CA ASP A 139 -2.64 9.12 -3.12
C ASP A 139 -2.18 7.68 -2.97
N THR A 140 -3.16 6.78 -2.83
CA THR A 140 -2.97 5.33 -2.93
C THR A 140 -3.59 4.78 -4.21
N ALA A 141 -3.00 3.70 -4.71
CA ALA A 141 -3.52 2.98 -5.86
C ALA A 141 -3.52 1.47 -5.62
N LEU A 142 -4.43 0.79 -6.31
CA LEU A 142 -4.50 -0.66 -6.37
C LEU A 142 -3.69 -1.18 -7.55
N PHE A 143 -2.94 -2.25 -7.31
CA PHE A 143 -2.30 -3.06 -8.33
C PHE A 143 -2.79 -4.50 -8.25
N PHE A 144 -3.07 -5.11 -9.39
CA PHE A 144 -3.60 -6.47 -9.52
C PHE A 144 -2.59 -7.39 -10.18
N ARG A 145 -2.83 -8.70 -10.05
CA ARG A 145 -1.99 -9.77 -10.62
C ARG A 145 -2.85 -10.90 -11.18
N PHE A 146 -2.27 -11.73 -12.04
CA PHE A 146 -2.89 -12.96 -12.51
C PHE A 146 -2.27 -14.18 -11.84
N LYS A 147 -3.11 -15.19 -11.59
CA LYS A 147 -2.72 -16.51 -11.08
C LYS A 147 -3.23 -17.60 -12.00
N ASN A 148 -2.38 -18.57 -12.30
CA ASN A 148 -2.76 -19.82 -12.95
C ASN A 148 -2.12 -21.01 -12.23
N ALA A 149 -2.28 -22.22 -12.78
CA ALA A 149 -1.75 -23.43 -12.17
C ALA A 149 -0.21 -23.48 -12.09
N CYS A 150 0.51 -22.79 -12.99
CA CYS A 150 1.98 -22.84 -13.01
C CYS A 150 2.65 -21.68 -12.28
N GLY A 151 1.93 -20.60 -11.92
CA GLY A 151 2.50 -19.48 -11.21
C GLY A 151 1.58 -18.27 -11.05
N VAL A 152 2.17 -17.19 -10.55
CA VAL A 152 1.52 -15.92 -10.27
C VAL A 152 2.42 -14.80 -10.79
N THR A 153 1.84 -13.81 -11.47
CA THR A 153 2.58 -12.63 -11.92
C THR A 153 2.90 -11.72 -10.73
N PRO A 154 3.86 -10.80 -10.84
CA PRO A 154 3.91 -9.64 -9.96
C PRO A 154 2.58 -8.85 -9.99
N TYR A 155 2.34 -7.97 -9.03
CA TYR A 155 1.26 -6.98 -9.03
C TYR A 155 1.61 -5.83 -9.99
N PHE A 156 1.34 -6.00 -11.29
CA PHE A 156 1.73 -5.04 -12.33
C PHE A 156 0.55 -4.38 -13.05
N ILE A 157 -0.68 -4.83 -12.81
CA ILE A 157 -1.88 -4.30 -13.49
C ILE A 157 -2.44 -3.15 -12.68
N GLY A 158 -2.34 -1.94 -13.19
CA GLY A 158 -2.71 -0.70 -12.51
C GLY A 158 -1.94 0.49 -13.08
N PRO A 159 -1.89 1.63 -12.39
CA PRO A 159 -2.57 1.92 -11.11
C PRO A 159 -4.07 2.16 -11.31
N ALA A 160 -4.91 1.55 -10.45
CA ALA A 160 -6.30 1.98 -10.28
C ALA A 160 -6.39 2.90 -9.04
N PRO A 161 -6.86 4.15 -9.16
CA PRO A 161 -6.97 5.06 -8.01
C PRO A 161 -7.82 4.45 -6.89
N PHE A 162 -7.40 4.63 -5.63
CA PHE A 162 -8.11 4.08 -4.48
C PHE A 162 -8.59 5.17 -3.51
N PHE A 163 -7.74 5.59 -2.57
CA PHE A 163 -8.04 6.66 -1.63
C PHE A 163 -6.92 7.69 -1.62
N THR A 164 -7.31 8.95 -1.42
CA THR A 164 -6.41 10.03 -1.01
C THR A 164 -6.52 10.14 0.51
N HIS A 165 -5.37 10.19 1.18
CA HIS A 165 -5.29 10.40 2.62
C HIS A 165 -4.61 11.74 2.91
N GLU A 166 -4.90 12.28 4.08
CA GLU A 166 -4.22 13.44 4.66
C GLU A 166 -3.43 13.04 5.91
N VAL A 167 -2.52 13.90 6.37
CA VAL A 167 -1.86 13.74 7.68
C VAL A 167 -2.91 13.54 8.78
N ASN A 168 -2.60 12.68 9.75
CA ASN A 168 -3.47 12.16 10.82
C ASN A 168 -4.58 11.20 10.37
N SER A 169 -4.71 10.89 9.08
CA SER A 169 -5.66 9.87 8.64
C SER A 169 -5.27 8.48 9.16
N PRO A 170 -6.24 7.64 9.56
CA PRO A 170 -6.00 6.22 9.75
C PRO A 170 -5.75 5.55 8.39
N ILE A 171 -4.83 4.59 8.37
CA ILE A 171 -4.54 3.77 7.20
C ILE A 171 -4.41 2.30 7.60
N PHE A 172 -4.99 1.44 6.79
CA PHE A 172 -4.97 0.00 7.03
C PHE A 172 -3.67 -0.62 6.51
N ILE A 173 -2.91 -1.23 7.42
CA ILE A 173 -1.60 -1.78 7.12
C ILE A 173 -1.69 -3.28 6.79
N GLY A 174 -2.63 -3.99 7.42
CA GLY A 174 -2.65 -5.46 7.45
C GLY A 174 -1.48 -6.04 8.25
N ASP A 175 -1.41 -7.37 8.32
CA ASP A 175 -0.35 -8.08 9.05
C ASP A 175 1.02 -8.00 8.35
#